data_AF-A0AAD6T3C4-F1
#
_entry.id   AF-A0AAD6T3C4-F1
#
_cell.length_a   1.000
_cell.length_b   1.000
_cell.length_c   1.000
_cell.angle_alpha   90.00
_cell.angle_beta   90.00
_cell.angle_gamma   90.00
#
_symmetry.space_group_name_H-M   'P 1'
#
loop_
_entity.id
_entity.type
_entity.pdbx_description
1 polymer ?
#
loop_
_entity_poly.entity_id
_entity_poly.type
_entity_poly.pdbx_seq_one_letter_code
_entity_poly.pdbx_strand_id
1 'polypeptide(L)' 'MGRRPTEDDTYDYGLFLLNKLLNEQGRSLTDFPSMPMFRIDWDAHVDNPLIAEQLDYDKAEEHQRAEHNIALFND' A
#
# COMPACT_ATOMS: atom_id res chain seq x y z
N MET A 1 0.95 20.46 6.36
CA MET A 1 2.32 20.62 5.82
C MET A 1 3.00 19.25 5.93
N GLY A 2 3.19 18.55 4.79
CA GLY A 2 3.86 17.25 4.80
C GLY A 2 5.36 17.41 5.07
N ARG A 3 5.90 16.64 6.01
CA ARG A 3 7.34 16.56 6.24
C ARG A 3 8.01 16.00 4.99
N ARG A 4 9.08 16.63 4.51
CA ARG A 4 9.90 16.04 3.44
C ARG A 4 10.68 14.86 4.02
N PRO A 5 10.66 13.68 3.37
CA PRO A 5 11.44 12.54 3.83
C PRO A 5 12.93 12.88 3.82
N THR A 6 13.66 12.41 4.82
CA THR A 6 15.11 12.53 4.91
C THR A 6 15.80 11.41 4.13
N GLU A 7 17.13 11.48 3.98
CA GLU A 7 17.93 10.38 3.44
C GLU A 7 17.81 9.12 4.33
N ASP A 8 17.78 9.29 5.65
CA ASP A 8 17.56 8.18 6.59
C ASP A 8 16.19 7.53 6.39
N ASP A 9 15.12 8.33 6.19
CA ASP A 9 13.79 7.81 5.90
C ASP A 9 13.79 6.99 4.60
N THR A 10 14.54 7.45 3.59
CA THR A 10 14.68 6.75 2.30
C THR A 10 15.44 5.44 2.45
N TYR A 11 16.52 5.43 3.23
CA TYR A 11 17.31 4.24 3.52
C TYR A 11 16.48 3.21 4.30
N ASP A 12 15.76 3.65 5.33
CA ASP A 12 14.89 2.81 6.15
C ASP A 12 13.77 2.18 5.32
N TYR A 13 13.14 2.96 4.44
CA TYR A 13 12.12 2.45 3.51
C TYR A 13 12.70 1.43 2.52
N GLY A 14 13.94 1.63 2.05
CA GLY A 14 14.65 0.66 1.22
C GLY A 14 14.84 -0.68 1.92
N LEU A 15 15.21 -0.69 3.20
CA LEU A 15 15.32 -1.91 4.00
C LEU A 15 13.96 -2.60 4.15
N PHE A 16 12.89 -1.84 4.38
CA PHE A 16 11.54 -2.39 4.43
C PHE A 16 11.13 -3.09 3.13
N LEU A 17 11.38 -2.47 1.98
CA LEU A 17 11.10 -3.09 0.66
C LEU A 17 11.93 -4.36 0.43
N LEU A 18 13.20 -4.33 0.79
CA LEU A 18 14.07 -5.52 0.71
C LEU A 18 13.54 -6.66 1.59
N ASN A 19 13.10 -6.35 2.81
CA ASN A 19 12.54 -7.35 3.70
C ASN A 19 11.24 -7.96 3.14
N LYS A 20 10.37 -7.17 2.51
CA LYS A 20 9.17 -7.68 1.82
C LYS A 20 9.53 -8.66 0.71
N LEU A 21 10.49 -8.31 -0.15
CA LEU A 21 10.95 -9.20 -1.23
C LEU A 21 11.59 -10.49 -0.70
N LEU A 22 12.32 -10.41 0.42
CA LEU A 22 12.89 -11.59 1.07
C LEU A 22 11.79 -12.49 1.66
N ASN A 23 10.76 -11.89 2.28
CA ASN A 23 9.64 -12.64 2.86
C ASN A 23 8.90 -13.45 1.79
N GLU A 24 8.74 -12.91 0.57
CA GLU A 24 8.17 -13.65 -0.57
C GLU A 24 8.97 -14.91 -0.94
N GLN A 25 10.27 -14.92 -0.63
CA GLN A 25 11.20 -16.03 -0.85
C GLN A 25 11.38 -16.91 0.41
N GLY A 26 10.59 -16.67 1.48
CA GLY A 26 10.69 -17.38 2.75
C GLY A 26 11.93 -17.03 3.59
N ARG A 27 12.52 -15.85 3.36
CA ARG A 27 13.66 -15.30 4.11
C ARG A 27 13.28 -13.97 4.75
N SER A 28 14.14 -13.45 5.63
CA SER A 28 14.03 -12.10 6.18
C SER A 28 15.41 -11.43 6.25
N LEU A 29 15.44 -10.11 6.42
CA LEU A 29 16.70 -9.39 6.69
C LEU A 29 17.44 -9.96 7.91
N THR A 30 16.74 -10.56 8.87
CA THR A 30 17.36 -11.23 10.03
C THR A 30 18.28 -12.39 9.64
N ASP A 31 18.10 -12.97 8.45
CA ASP A 31 18.96 -14.04 7.93
C ASP A 31 20.34 -13.53 7.47
N PHE A 32 20.55 -12.20 7.45
CA PHE A 32 21.77 -11.54 7.03
C PHE A 32 22.32 -10.69 8.20
N PRO A 33 23.20 -11.24 9.08
CA PRO A 33 23.59 -10.59 10.34
C PRO A 33 24.27 -9.22 10.21
N SER A 34 24.83 -8.90 9.04
CA SER A 34 25.44 -7.59 8.76
C SER A 34 24.46 -6.55 8.23
N MET A 35 23.23 -6.94 7.89
CA MET A 35 22.19 -6.04 7.40
C MET A 35 21.43 -5.42 8.57
N PRO A 36 21.26 -4.09 8.61
CA PRO A 36 20.37 -3.45 9.57
C PRO A 36 18.90 -3.77 9.28
N MET A 37 18.07 -3.75 10.32
CA MET A 37 16.61 -3.78 10.18
C MET A 37 16.05 -2.39 9.91
N PHE A 38 14.95 -2.32 9.16
CA PHE A 38 14.14 -1.10 9.09
C PHE A 38 13.52 -0.80 10.46
N ARG A 39 13.31 0.48 10.76
CA ARG A 39 12.89 0.99 12.06
C ARG A 39 11.44 1.48 12.05
N ILE A 40 11.00 2.04 10.93
CA ILE A 40 9.65 2.58 10.80
C ILE A 40 8.72 1.47 10.32
N ASP A 41 7.54 1.38 10.95
CA ASP A 41 6.47 0.52 10.46
C ASP A 41 5.84 1.16 9.21
N TRP A 42 6.52 0.97 8.08
CA TRP A 42 6.08 1.49 6.80
C TRP A 42 4.79 0.82 6.32
N ASP A 43 4.44 -0.37 6.81
CA ASP A 43 3.17 -1.04 6.48
C ASP A 43 1.97 -0.21 6.96
N ALA A 44 2.08 0.42 8.12
CA ALA A 44 1.07 1.35 8.63
C ALA A 44 0.94 2.66 7.81
N HIS A 45 1.88 2.92 6.89
CA HIS A 45 1.96 4.15 6.11
C HIS A 45 1.82 3.94 4.59
N VAL A 46 1.61 2.71 4.11
CA VAL A 46 1.48 2.43 2.66
C VAL A 46 0.12 2.88 2.13
N ASP A 47 -0.92 2.83 2.96
CA ASP A 47 -2.25 3.27 2.54
C ASP A 47 -2.32 4.79 2.50
N ASN A 48 -2.53 5.33 1.29
CA ASN A 48 -2.89 6.72 1.12
C ASN A 48 -4.34 6.88 1.60
N PRO A 49 -4.60 7.56 2.74
CA PRO A 49 -5.92 7.63 3.33
C PRO A 49 -6.95 8.27 2.40
N LEU A 50 -6.52 9.19 1.53
CA LEU A 50 -7.39 9.79 0.53
C LEU A 50 -7.81 8.77 -0.54
N ILE A 51 -6.91 7.88 -0.94
CA ILE A 51 -7.23 6.80 -1.89
C ILE A 51 -8.10 5.75 -1.21
N ALA A 52 -7.78 5.38 0.03
CA ALA A 52 -8.56 4.43 0.80
C ALA A 52 -10.02 4.91 0.99
N GLU A 53 -10.23 6.18 1.34
CA GLU A 53 -11.56 6.80 1.44
C GLU A 53 -12.34 6.72 0.12
N GLN A 54 -11.69 7.00 -1.01
CA GLN A 54 -12.34 6.90 -2.32
C GLN A 54 -12.61 5.47 -2.77
N LEU A 55 -11.92 4.47 -2.18
CA LEU A 55 -12.11 3.05 -2.50
C LEU A 55 -13.11 2.35 -1.56
N ASP A 56 -13.53 3.00 -0.47
CA ASP A 56 -14.50 2.50 0.52
C ASP A 56 -15.95 2.84 0.15
N TYR A 57 -16.30 2.76 -1.13
CA TYR A 57 -17.68 2.88 -1.59
C TYR A 57 -18.37 1.51 -1.64
N ASP A 58 -19.71 1.51 -1.58
CA ASP A 58 -20.50 0.28 -1.72
C ASP A 58 -20.43 -0.24 -3.17
N LYS A 59 -19.58 -1.23 -3.38
CA LYS A 59 -19.37 -1.87 -4.69
C LYS A 59 -20.62 -2.56 -5.22
N ALA A 60 -21.49 -3.05 -4.34
CA ALA A 60 -22.72 -3.71 -4.75
C ALA A 60 -23.74 -2.68 -5.24
N GLU A 61 -23.87 -1.56 -4.53
CA GLU A 61 -24.72 -0.45 -4.96
C GLU A 61 -24.26 0.12 -6.31
N GLU A 62 -22.95 0.38 -6.47
CA GLU A 62 -22.41 0.89 -7.74
C GLU A 62 -22.58 -0.12 -8.90
N HIS A 63 -22.47 -1.41 -8.63
CA HIS A 63 -22.75 -2.44 -9.63
C HIS A 63 -24.23 -2.41 -10.08
N GLN A 64 -25.17 -2.31 -9.14
CA GLN A 64 -26.60 -2.23 -9.46
C GLN A 64 -26.94 -0.96 -10.26
N ARG A 65 -26.33 0.17 -9.90
CA ARG A 65 -26.46 1.43 -10.65
C ARG A 65 -25.93 1.30 -12.07
N ALA A 66 -24.77 0.66 -12.25
CA ALA A 66 -24.21 0.42 -13.57
C ALA A 66 -25.14 -0.45 -14.44
N GLU A 67 -25.68 -1.55 -13.89
CA GLU A 67 -26.63 -2.40 -14.61
C GLU A 67 -27.91 -1.63 -15.01
N HIS A 68 -28.47 -0.84 -14.09
CA HIS A 68 -29.62 0.01 -14.35
C HIS A 68 -29.36 1.03 -15.47
N ASN A 69 -28.21 1.70 -15.41
CA ASN A 69 -27.83 2.71 -16.40
C ASN A 69 -27.57 2.09 -17.78
N ILE A 70 -26.97 0.89 -17.85
CA ILE A 70 -26.78 0.16 -19.10
C ILE A 70 -28.14 -0.19 -19.73
N ALA A 71 -29.13 -0.60 -18.91
CA ALA A 71 -30.47 -0.89 -19.40
C ALA A 71 -31.16 0.35 -19.99
N LEU A 72 -30.95 1.54 -19.39
CA LEU A 72 -31.47 2.83 -19.86
C LEU A 72 -30.76 3.37 -21.12
N PHE A 73 -29.53 2.95 -21.40
CA PHE A 73 -28.75 3.42 -22.56
C PHE A 73 -29.16 2.79 -23.90
N ASN A 74 -30.02 1.77 -23.89
CA ASN A 74 -30.47 1.04 -25.08
C ASN A 74 -31.87 1.45 -25.58
N ASP A 75 -32.40 2.59 -25.15
CA ASP A 75 -33.53 3.32 -25.76
C ASP A 75 -33.03 4.40 -26.72
#